data_AF-A0A517SWS4-F1
#
_entry.id   AF-A0A517SWS4-F1
#
_cell.length_a   1.000
_cell.length_b   1.000
_cell.length_c   1.000
_cell.angle_alpha   90.00
_cell.angle_beta   90.00
_cell.angle_gamma   90.00
#
_symmetry.space_group_name_H-M   'P 1'
#
loop_
_entity.id
_entity.type
_entity.pdbx_description
1 polymer ?
#
loop_
_entity_poly.entity_id
_entity_poly.type
_entity_poly.pdbx_seq_one_letter_code
_entity_poly.pdbx_strand_id
1 'polypeptide(L)'
;MASCSFNPRTVFRQTSNGLLEEMVGMLNVPMRLNWSELAETDVDSIIAAYQGLDEESRQRVELTLHDLHSMVGEESQLAIFQQCRRAGENEFLKELEQYESRYDVAILTRLARPEVWRVATRFALADRVIGGRSSYRRIELPAAKPRTSSKDLRSFASALSAFYSAHQARLPGR
;
A
#
# COMPACT_ATOMS: atom_id res chain seq x y z
N MET A 1 -12.28 -16.76 3.71
CA MET A 1 -11.60 -15.49 4.02
C MET A 1 -12.54 -14.37 3.67
N ALA A 2 -12.94 -13.55 4.64
CA ALA A 2 -13.91 -12.48 4.41
C ALA A 2 -13.29 -11.45 3.46
N SER A 3 -13.81 -11.33 2.24
CA SER A 3 -13.57 -10.16 1.41
C SER A 3 -14.23 -8.99 2.13
N CYS A 4 -13.46 -8.19 2.88
CA CYS A 4 -13.93 -6.88 3.32
C CYS A 4 -14.36 -6.15 2.05
N SER A 5 -15.66 -5.91 1.90
CA SER A 5 -16.17 -5.09 0.83
C SER A 5 -15.60 -3.70 1.03
N PHE A 6 -14.95 -3.16 0.00
CA PHE A 6 -14.40 -1.82 0.03
C PHE A 6 -15.54 -0.82 0.32
N ASN A 7 -15.32 0.03 1.31
CA ASN A 7 -16.21 1.13 1.64
C ASN A 7 -15.37 2.36 2.03
N PRO A 8 -15.37 3.45 1.22
CA PRO A 8 -14.67 4.69 1.52
C PRO A 8 -14.94 5.23 2.94
N ARG A 9 -16.18 5.09 3.42
CA ARG A 9 -16.58 5.51 4.77
C ARG A 9 -15.81 4.80 5.87
N THR A 10 -15.47 3.53 5.67
CA THR A 10 -14.66 2.78 6.63
C THR A 10 -13.24 3.32 6.69
N VAL A 11 -12.67 3.68 5.53
CA VAL A 11 -11.32 4.24 5.43
C VAL A 11 -11.27 5.59 6.15
N PHE A 12 -12.19 6.51 5.83
CA PHE A 12 -12.25 7.82 6.49
C PHE A 12 -12.45 7.72 8.00
N ARG A 13 -13.30 6.80 8.46
CA ARG A 13 -13.56 6.62 9.91
C ARG A 13 -12.38 6.04 10.69
N GLN A 14 -11.55 5.22 10.04
CA GLN A 14 -10.46 4.50 10.70
C GLN A 14 -9.11 5.19 10.50
N THR A 15 -9.09 6.36 9.87
CA THR A 15 -7.88 7.13 9.62
C THR A 15 -7.96 8.43 10.40
N SER A 16 -6.85 8.83 11.00
CA SER A 16 -6.73 10.14 11.65
C SER A 16 -6.91 11.30 10.66
N ASN A 17 -7.58 12.37 11.10
CA ASN A 17 -7.86 13.54 10.26
C ASN A 17 -6.58 14.19 9.71
N GLY A 18 -5.50 14.23 10.50
CA GLY A 18 -4.21 14.77 10.04
C GLY A 18 -3.61 14.00 8.86
N LEU A 19 -3.67 12.67 8.88
CA LEU A 19 -3.17 11.86 7.76
C LEU A 19 -4.09 11.94 6.53
N LEU A 20 -5.40 12.12 6.72
CA LEU A 20 -6.32 12.37 5.62
C LEU A 20 -6.06 13.72 4.94
N GLU A 21 -5.78 14.78 5.71
CA GLU A 21 -5.38 16.09 5.20
C GLU A 21 -4.12 15.99 4.34
N GLU A 22 -3.07 15.35 4.86
CA GLU A 22 -1.82 15.15 4.13
C GLU A 22 -2.03 14.33 2.84
N MET A 23 -2.85 13.28 2.90
CA MET A 23 -3.18 12.46 1.73
C MET A 23 -3.90 13.28 0.65
N VAL A 24 -4.90 14.09 1.02
CA VAL A 24 -5.62 14.94 0.08
C VAL A 24 -4.70 16.01 -0.51
N GLY A 25 -3.80 16.57 0.30
CA GLY A 25 -2.76 17.50 -0.14
C GLY A 25 -1.82 16.86 -1.17
N MET A 26 -1.36 15.63 -0.94
CA MET A 26 -0.53 14.88 -1.88
C MET A 26 -1.24 14.62 -3.22
N LEU A 27 -2.56 14.40 -3.19
CA LEU A 27 -3.37 14.22 -4.40
C LEU A 27 -3.69 15.54 -5.11
N ASN A 28 -3.40 16.71 -4.52
CA ASN A 28 -3.75 18.02 -5.05
C ASN A 28 -5.24 18.10 -5.43
N VAL A 29 -6.10 17.59 -4.54
CA VAL A 29 -7.56 17.54 -4.72
C VAL A 29 -8.20 18.69 -3.94
N PRO A 30 -9.12 19.47 -4.54
CA PRO A 30 -9.72 20.64 -3.90
C PRO A 30 -10.82 20.25 -2.90
N MET A 31 -10.48 19.49 -1.86
CA MET A 31 -11.41 19.15 -0.79
C MET A 31 -11.48 20.32 0.20
N ARG A 32 -12.56 21.10 0.12
CA ARG A 32 -12.76 22.30 0.96
C ARG A 32 -13.26 21.89 2.34
N LEU A 33 -12.34 21.47 3.21
CA LEU A 33 -12.61 21.14 4.60
C LEU A 33 -11.63 21.85 5.54
N ASN A 34 -12.13 22.28 6.69
CA ASN A 34 -11.29 22.76 7.79
C ASN A 34 -10.90 21.56 8.67
N TRP A 35 -9.84 20.86 8.29
CA TRP A 35 -9.34 19.69 9.02
C TRP A 35 -9.03 19.95 10.49
N SER A 36 -8.61 21.17 10.84
CA SER A 36 -8.32 21.58 12.21
C SER A 36 -9.55 21.74 13.11
N GLU A 37 -10.73 21.94 12.53
CA GLU A 37 -11.99 22.13 13.26
C GLU A 37 -12.86 20.86 13.26
N LEU A 38 -12.47 19.86 12.47
CA LEU A 38 -13.15 18.57 12.36
C LEU A 38 -12.81 17.69 13.56
N ALA A 39 -13.84 17.24 14.27
CA ALA A 39 -13.66 16.15 15.23
C ALA A 39 -13.26 14.86 14.49
N GLU A 40 -12.40 14.05 15.08
CA GLU A 40 -12.02 12.71 14.55
C GLU A 40 -13.23 11.78 14.32
N THR A 41 -14.37 12.09 14.94
CA THR A 41 -15.63 11.36 14.78
C THR A 41 -16.52 11.90 13.66
N ASP A 42 -16.25 13.08 13.11
CA ASP A 42 -17.10 13.74 12.10
C ASP A 42 -16.78 13.28 10.66
N VAL A 43 -17.02 11.98 10.44
CA VAL A 43 -16.83 11.34 9.14
C VAL A 43 -17.88 11.80 8.12
N ASP A 44 -19.04 12.28 8.58
CA ASP A 44 -20.13 12.71 7.70
C ASP A 44 -19.75 13.97 6.90
N SER A 45 -19.10 14.94 7.55
CA SER A 45 -18.55 16.11 6.87
C SER A 45 -17.48 15.75 5.83
N ILE A 46 -16.61 14.77 6.14
CA ILE A 46 -15.58 14.29 5.22
C ILE A 46 -16.22 13.64 3.97
N ILE A 47 -17.26 12.82 4.18
CA ILE A 47 -17.97 12.17 3.08
C ILE A 47 -18.73 13.18 2.22
N ALA A 48 -19.35 14.18 2.83
CA ALA A 48 -20.04 15.23 2.09
C ALA A 48 -19.07 16.00 1.18
N ALA A 49 -17.88 16.34 1.67
CA ALA A 49 -16.85 16.98 0.84
C ALA A 49 -16.33 16.06 -0.26
N TYR A 50 -16.10 14.78 0.04
CA TYR A 50 -15.71 13.78 -0.95
C TYR A 50 -16.75 13.62 -2.08
N GLN A 51 -18.03 13.62 -1.74
CA GLN A 51 -19.13 13.54 -2.71
C GLN A 51 -19.29 14.81 -3.56
N GLY A 52 -18.87 15.97 -3.03
CA GLY A 52 -18.89 17.26 -3.72
C GLY A 52 -17.72 17.49 -4.69
N LEU A 53 -16.74 16.57 -4.76
CA LEU A 53 -15.64 16.65 -5.71
C LEU A 53 -16.12 16.43 -7.15
N ASP A 54 -15.40 17.00 -8.12
CA ASP A 54 -15.56 16.65 -9.52
C ASP A 54 -15.19 15.18 -9.76
N GLU A 55 -15.66 14.61 -10.88
CA GLU A 55 -15.48 13.19 -11.18
C GLU A 55 -14.01 12.74 -11.19
N GLU A 56 -13.13 13.56 -11.76
CA GLU A 56 -11.70 13.24 -11.88
C GLU A 56 -11.04 13.22 -10.50
N SER A 57 -11.27 14.26 -9.70
CA SER A 57 -10.78 14.36 -8.33
C SER A 57 -11.31 13.22 -7.46
N ARG A 58 -12.62 12.92 -7.55
CA ARG A 58 -13.24 11.85 -6.79
C ARG A 58 -12.64 10.49 -7.16
N GLN A 59 -12.44 10.23 -8.45
CA GLN A 59 -11.84 8.99 -8.92
C GLN A 59 -10.40 8.81 -8.39
N ARG A 60 -9.59 9.89 -8.37
CA ARG A 60 -8.22 9.84 -7.83
C ARG A 60 -8.18 9.52 -6.34
N VAL A 61 -9.09 10.11 -5.57
CA VAL A 61 -9.25 9.80 -4.15
C VAL A 61 -9.73 8.36 -3.99
N GLU A 62 -10.74 7.92 -4.73
CA GLU A 62 -11.29 6.56 -4.63
C GLU A 62 -10.25 5.47 -4.91
N LEU A 63 -9.43 5.65 -5.96
CA LEU A 63 -8.32 4.75 -6.26
C LEU A 63 -7.32 4.67 -5.10
N THR A 64 -7.00 5.81 -4.49
CA THR A 64 -6.09 5.87 -3.35
C THR A 64 -6.69 5.17 -2.12
N LEU A 65 -7.96 5.41 -1.81
CA LEU A 65 -8.66 4.72 -0.73
C LEU A 65 -8.72 3.22 -0.97
N HIS A 66 -8.91 2.80 -2.22
CA HIS A 66 -8.91 1.40 -2.58
C HIS A 66 -7.53 0.77 -2.36
N ASP A 67 -6.45 1.44 -2.80
CA ASP A 67 -5.08 0.99 -2.56
C ASP A 67 -4.81 0.80 -1.05
N LEU A 68 -5.21 1.78 -0.25
CA LEU A 68 -5.04 1.76 1.21
C LEU A 68 -5.84 0.63 1.84
N HIS A 69 -7.12 0.49 1.48
CA HIS A 69 -7.96 -0.61 1.95
C HIS A 69 -7.38 -1.98 1.55
N SER A 70 -6.71 -2.04 0.41
CA SER A 70 -6.00 -3.24 0.00
C SER A 70 -4.75 -3.54 0.85
N MET A 71 -4.32 -2.68 1.76
CA MET A 71 -3.09 -2.87 2.56
C MET A 71 -3.34 -2.97 4.08
N VAL A 72 -4.60 -3.05 4.52
CA VAL A 72 -4.94 -3.16 5.96
C VAL A 72 -5.13 -4.60 6.46
N GLY A 73 -4.85 -5.59 5.62
CA GLY A 73 -4.79 -6.99 6.05
C GLY A 73 -3.53 -7.28 6.86
N GLU A 74 -3.56 -8.30 7.72
CA GLU A 74 -2.43 -8.67 8.58
C GLU A 74 -1.17 -9.01 7.77
N GLU A 75 -1.32 -9.76 6.69
CA GLU A 75 -0.22 -10.09 5.77
C GLU A 75 0.38 -8.83 5.12
N SER A 76 -0.46 -7.86 4.77
CA SER A 76 -0.03 -6.60 4.15
C SER A 76 0.72 -5.70 5.13
N GLN A 77 0.28 -5.66 6.39
CA GLN A 77 0.98 -4.96 7.47
C GLN A 77 2.35 -5.59 7.74
N LEU A 78 2.42 -6.92 7.81
CA LEU A 78 3.69 -7.64 7.94
C LEU A 78 4.62 -7.35 6.76
N ALA A 79 4.10 -7.28 5.54
CA ALA A 79 4.91 -6.93 4.37
C ALA A 79 5.52 -5.53 4.47
N ILE A 80 4.77 -4.54 4.98
CA ILE A 80 5.28 -3.19 5.25
C ILE A 80 6.41 -3.23 6.28
N PHE A 81 6.19 -3.90 7.42
CA PHE A 81 7.18 -3.96 8.50
C PHE A 81 8.45 -4.69 8.09
N GLN A 82 8.31 -5.83 7.41
CA GLN A 82 9.45 -6.56 6.84
C GLN A 82 10.23 -5.69 5.87
N GLN A 83 9.54 -4.92 5.03
CA GLN A 83 10.22 -4.06 4.08
C GLN A 83 10.93 -2.87 4.74
N CYS A 84 10.36 -2.29 5.81
CA CYS A 84 11.07 -1.30 6.63
C CYS A 84 12.38 -1.88 7.19
N ARG A 85 12.33 -3.09 7.77
CA ARG A 85 13.54 -3.77 8.29
C ARG A 85 14.58 -4.01 7.20
N ARG A 86 14.15 -4.46 6.01
CA ARG A 86 15.05 -4.73 4.88
C ARG A 86 15.67 -3.45 4.31
N ALA A 87 14.95 -2.34 4.35
CA ALA A 87 15.44 -1.03 3.93
C ALA A 87 16.35 -0.35 4.98
N GLY A 88 16.45 -0.90 6.20
CA GLY A 88 17.19 -0.30 7.31
C GLY A 88 16.44 0.84 8.03
N GLU A 89 15.15 0.99 7.77
CA GLU A 89 14.27 2.04 8.30
C GLU A 89 13.76 1.69 9.71
N ASN A 90 14.69 1.45 10.64
CA ASN A 90 14.35 0.97 11.99
C ASN A 90 13.64 2.02 12.86
N GLU A 91 13.94 3.31 12.66
CA GLU A 91 13.28 4.41 13.38
C GLU A 91 11.85 4.57 12.90
N PHE A 92 11.66 4.60 11.57
CA PHE A 92 10.33 4.64 10.96
C PHE A 92 9.48 3.42 11.35
N LEU A 93 10.08 2.22 11.43
CA LEU A 93 9.35 1.05 11.91
C LEU A 93 8.83 1.23 13.34
N LYS A 94 9.64 1.78 14.25
CA LYS A 94 9.21 2.05 15.64
C LYS A 94 8.09 3.07 15.70
N GLU A 95 8.10 4.06 14.80
CA GLU A 95 7.01 5.02 14.65
C GLU A 95 5.73 4.32 14.18
N LEU A 96 5.81 3.48 13.13
CA LEU A 96 4.66 2.72 12.64
C LEU A 96 4.06 1.80 13.70
N GLU A 97 4.88 1.20 14.56
CA GLU A 97 4.43 0.33 15.66
C GLU A 97 3.61 1.07 16.74
N GLN A 98 3.64 2.42 16.77
CA GLN A 98 2.83 3.23 17.68
C GLN A 98 1.40 3.44 17.21
N TYR A 99 1.13 3.25 15.91
CA TYR A 99 -0.20 3.44 15.34
C TYR A 99 -1.04 2.16 15.50
N GLU A 100 -2.18 2.28 16.19
CA GLU A 100 -3.14 1.17 16.32
C GLU A 100 -3.92 0.94 15.02
N SER A 101 -4.17 2.00 14.25
CA SER A 101 -4.88 1.89 12.99
C SER A 101 -3.96 1.40 11.87
N ARG A 102 -4.37 0.29 11.24
CA ARG A 102 -3.72 -0.23 10.03
C ARG A 102 -3.83 0.73 8.85
N TYR A 103 -4.84 1.61 8.84
CA TYR A 103 -4.97 2.65 7.82
C TYR A 103 -3.95 3.76 8.01
N ASP A 104 -3.74 4.20 9.25
CA ASP A 104 -2.72 5.21 9.56
C ASP A 104 -1.33 4.68 9.16
N VAL A 105 -1.01 3.42 9.52
CA VAL A 105 0.24 2.76 9.08
C VAL A 105 0.38 2.76 7.56
N ALA A 106 -0.69 2.43 6.83
CA ALA A 106 -0.68 2.37 5.38
C ALA A 106 -0.47 3.76 4.75
N ILE A 107 -1.19 4.78 5.22
CA ILE A 107 -1.08 6.15 4.72
C ILE A 107 0.29 6.73 5.05
N LEU A 108 0.74 6.61 6.30
CA LEU A 108 2.04 7.11 6.73
C LEU A 108 3.18 6.44 5.95
N THR A 109 3.10 5.13 5.70
CA THR A 109 4.07 4.44 4.83
C THR A 109 4.05 4.99 3.41
N ARG A 110 2.88 5.22 2.83
CA ARG A 110 2.75 5.78 1.47
C ARG A 110 3.32 7.19 1.37
N LEU A 111 3.06 8.03 2.38
CA LEU A 111 3.51 9.43 2.44
C LEU A 111 5.02 9.53 2.70
N ALA A 112 5.49 8.91 3.79
CA ALA A 112 6.86 9.09 4.27
C ALA A 112 7.88 8.21 3.56
N ARG A 113 7.48 7.02 3.09
CA ARG A 113 8.38 6.01 2.48
C ARG A 113 7.75 5.35 1.24
N PRO A 114 7.57 6.09 0.13
CA PRO A 114 6.91 5.59 -1.08
C PRO A 114 7.60 4.35 -1.68
N GLU A 115 8.92 4.19 -1.53
CA GLU A 115 9.64 3.00 -1.99
C GLU A 115 9.33 1.75 -1.15
N VAL A 116 9.18 1.89 0.17
CA VAL A 116 8.74 0.80 1.07
C VAL A 116 7.33 0.39 0.69
N TRP A 117 6.42 1.37 0.55
CA TRP A 117 5.05 1.16 0.11
C TRP A 117 5.00 0.38 -1.21
N ARG A 118 5.69 0.87 -2.24
CA ARG A 118 5.71 0.27 -3.59
C ARG A 118 6.15 -1.19 -3.58
N VAL A 119 7.14 -1.55 -2.76
CA VAL A 119 7.63 -2.93 -2.67
C VAL A 119 6.67 -3.80 -1.84
N ALA A 120 6.21 -3.31 -0.69
CA ALA A 120 5.28 -4.03 0.18
C ALA A 120 3.96 -4.34 -0.52
N THR A 121 3.38 -3.38 -1.25
CA THR A 121 2.15 -3.58 -2.02
C THR A 121 2.32 -4.65 -3.10
N ARG A 122 3.49 -4.74 -3.75
CA ARG A 122 3.76 -5.79 -4.74
C ARG A 122 3.78 -7.18 -4.13
N PHE A 123 4.39 -7.34 -2.95
CA PHE A 123 4.41 -8.61 -2.22
C PHE A 123 3.00 -8.98 -1.74
N ALA A 124 2.30 -8.05 -1.08
CA ALA A 124 0.92 -8.27 -0.64
C ALA A 124 -0.03 -8.64 -1.80
N LEU A 125 0.16 -8.03 -2.97
CA LEU A 125 -0.59 -8.39 -4.18
C LEU A 125 -0.20 -9.76 -4.74
N ALA A 126 1.09 -10.13 -4.70
CA ALA A 126 1.56 -11.42 -5.16
C ALA A 126 1.02 -12.56 -4.28
N ASP A 127 1.07 -12.39 -2.96
CA ASP A 127 0.64 -13.40 -2.00
C ASP A 127 -0.87 -13.69 -2.11
N ARG A 128 -1.67 -12.66 -2.40
CA ARG A 128 -3.10 -12.80 -2.74
C ARG A 128 -3.38 -13.65 -3.98
N VAL A 129 -2.44 -13.73 -4.91
CA VAL A 129 -2.59 -14.50 -6.16
C VAL A 129 -2.22 -15.97 -5.96
N ILE A 130 -1.39 -16.30 -4.97
CA ILE A 130 -0.84 -17.65 -4.75
C ILE A 130 -1.93 -18.65 -4.30
N GLY A 131 -3.13 -18.21 -3.92
CA GLY A 131 -4.30 -19.05 -3.61
C GLY A 131 -5.28 -19.33 -4.77
N GLY A 132 -5.02 -18.81 -5.98
CA GLY A 132 -5.86 -19.04 -7.17
C GLY A 132 -6.88 -17.93 -7.45
N ARG A 133 -6.79 -17.38 -8.67
CA ARG A 133 -7.63 -16.34 -9.31
C ARG A 133 -7.83 -15.06 -8.51
N SER A 134 -7.08 -14.00 -8.83
CA SER A 134 -7.44 -12.65 -8.39
C SER A 134 -8.64 -12.16 -9.21
N SER A 135 -9.78 -11.91 -8.57
CA SER A 135 -10.90 -11.13 -9.12
C SER A 135 -10.55 -9.65 -9.31
N TYR A 136 -9.38 -9.23 -8.83
CA TYR A 136 -8.85 -7.89 -8.99
C TYR A 136 -8.34 -7.66 -10.41
N ARG A 137 -9.04 -6.83 -11.18
CA ARG A 137 -8.62 -6.42 -12.52
C ARG A 137 -7.37 -5.55 -12.35
N ARG A 138 -6.24 -6.00 -12.88
CA ARG A 138 -4.96 -5.27 -12.81
C ARG A 138 -5.01 -4.11 -13.81
N ILE A 139 -5.41 -2.92 -13.35
CA ILE A 139 -5.57 -1.74 -14.20
C ILE A 139 -4.21 -1.03 -14.45
N GLU A 140 -3.23 -1.19 -13.56
CA GLU A 140 -1.95 -0.47 -13.60
C GLU A 140 -0.71 -1.33 -13.93
N LEU A 141 -0.86 -2.44 -14.63
CA LEU A 141 0.31 -3.12 -15.19
C LEU A 141 0.62 -2.52 -16.57
N PRO A 142 1.89 -2.15 -16.85
CA PRO A 142 2.30 -1.86 -18.22
C PRO A 142 1.86 -3.02 -19.11
N ALA A 143 1.25 -2.71 -20.25
CA ALA A 143 0.92 -3.69 -21.29
C ALA A 143 2.21 -4.18 -21.98
N ALA A 144 3.13 -4.73 -21.21
CA ALA A 144 4.40 -5.25 -21.67
C ALA A 144 4.26 -6.76 -21.84
N LYS A 145 4.55 -7.25 -23.04
CA LYS A 145 4.68 -8.69 -23.27
C LYS A 145 5.86 -9.21 -22.44
N PRO A 146 5.69 -10.30 -21.66
CA PRO A 146 6.80 -10.89 -20.94
C PRO A 146 7.92 -11.26 -21.91
N ARG A 147 9.16 -10.93 -21.56
CA ARG A 147 10.34 -11.28 -22.36
C ARG A 147 10.66 -12.77 -22.18
N THR A 148 10.15 -13.59 -23.10
CA THR A 148 10.26 -15.06 -23.05
C THR A 148 11.33 -15.62 -23.99
N SER A 149 12.21 -14.77 -24.53
CA SER A 149 13.29 -15.25 -25.40
C SER A 149 14.24 -16.16 -24.61
N SER A 150 14.87 -17.12 -25.29
CA SER A 150 15.84 -18.03 -24.67
C SER A 150 17.01 -17.28 -24.03
N LYS A 151 17.34 -16.08 -24.54
CA LYS A 151 18.40 -15.23 -23.98
C LYS A 151 17.96 -14.61 -22.65
N ASP A 152 16.73 -14.09 -22.58
CA ASP A 152 16.18 -13.47 -21.36
C ASP A 152 16.00 -14.50 -20.25
N LEU A 153 15.52 -15.70 -20.59
CA LEU A 153 15.38 -16.81 -19.64
C LEU A 153 16.73 -17.25 -19.06
N ARG A 154 17.78 -17.34 -19.88
CA ARG A 154 19.14 -17.65 -19.41
C ARG A 154 19.71 -16.55 -18.52
N SER A 155 19.48 -15.29 -18.88
CA SER A 155 19.92 -14.15 -18.07
C SER A 155 19.23 -14.15 -16.70
N PHE A 156 17.92 -14.44 -16.66
CA PHE A 156 17.16 -14.54 -15.42
C PHE A 156 17.64 -15.72 -14.55
N ALA A 157 17.82 -16.91 -15.15
CA ALA A 157 18.34 -18.08 -14.45
C ALA A 157 19.72 -17.81 -13.83
N SER A 158 20.62 -17.17 -14.58
CA SER A 158 21.95 -16.81 -14.09
C SER A 158 21.89 -15.83 -12.92
N ALA A 159 21.02 -14.81 -12.99
CA ALA A 159 20.84 -13.84 -11.91
C ALA A 159 20.26 -14.49 -10.65
N LEU A 160 19.29 -15.40 -10.82
CA LEU A 160 18.67 -16.14 -9.72
C LEU A 160 19.69 -17.06 -9.04
N SER A 161 20.47 -17.82 -9.81
CA SER A 161 21.56 -18.65 -9.27
C SER A 161 22.58 -17.82 -8.49
N ALA A 162 23.03 -16.69 -9.04
CA ALA A 162 23.97 -15.80 -8.35
C ALA A 162 23.41 -15.27 -7.01
N PHE A 163 22.14 -14.88 -6.99
CA PHE A 163 21.47 -14.40 -5.78
C PHE A 163 21.42 -15.48 -4.68
N TYR A 164 20.99 -16.70 -5.02
CA TYR A 164 20.92 -17.80 -4.06
C TYR A 164 22.29 -18.30 -3.61
N SER A 165 23.27 -18.39 -4.51
CA SER A 165 24.64 -18.75 -4.14
C SER A 165 25.26 -17.75 -3.16
N ALA A 166 24.98 -16.45 -3.32
CA ALA A 166 25.43 -15.42 -2.39
C ALA A 166 24.72 -15.47 -1.02
N HIS A 167 23.46 -15.93 -0.97
CA HIS A 167 22.66 -15.95 0.26
C HIS A 167 22.67 -17.29 1.01
N GLN A 168 22.97 -18.43 0.36
CA GLN A 168 23.06 -19.75 1.00
C GLN A 168 24.46 -20.09 1.54
N ALA A 169 25.50 -19.32 1.21
CA ALA A 169 26.86 -19.53 1.75
C ALA A 169 27.01 -19.19 3.26
N ARG A 170 25.93 -18.82 3.97
CA ARG A 170 25.92 -18.54 5.43
C ARG A 170 25.10 -19.53 6.25
N LEU A 171 25.05 -20.80 5.86
CA LEU A 171 24.68 -21.86 6.80
C LEU A 171 25.97 -22.61 7.21
N PRO A 172 26.60 -22.26 8.35
CA PRO A 172 27.60 -23.14 8.92
C PRO A 172 26.89 -24.42 9.36
N GLY A 173 27.24 -25.54 8.72
CA GLY A 173 26.86 -26.85 9.20
C GLY A 173 27.32 -27.05 10.64
N ARG A 174 26.37 -27.40 11.51
CA ARG A 174 26.58 -28.17 12.72
C ARG A 174 25.45 -29.18 12.83
#